data_AF-A0A419K935-F1
#
_entry.id   AF-A0A419K935-F1
#
_cell.length_a   1.000
_cell.length_b   1.000
_cell.length_c   1.000
_cell.angle_alpha   90.00
_cell.angle_beta   90.00
_cell.angle_gamma   90.00
#
_symmetry.space_group_name_H-M   'P 1'
#
loop_
_entity.id
_entity.type
_entity.pdbx_description
1 polymer ?
#
loop_
_entity_poly.entity_id
_entity_poly.type
_entity_poly.pdbx_seq_one_letter_code
_entity_poly.pdbx_strand_id
1 'polypeptide(L)'
;MKNKKRKLEKVLVFGILFATLAFVSIGCASAATVYVPDDYVKIQWAVDNASAGDTIIVRDGTYTENVDVNKRLTIRSENGSANCIVQAAITAFPGFEVTADYVSGFTVKDATGDVEESGFGGTGIALNSVSYCNVSDNIAVNNTAGIELFYSKHLR
;
A
#
# COMPACT_ATOMS: atom_id res chain seq x y z
N MET A 1 61.39 13.20 -14.67
CA MET A 1 60.46 12.16 -14.14
C MET A 1 59.55 12.62 -12.99
N LYS A 2 60.06 13.35 -11.97
CA LYS A 2 59.30 13.77 -10.77
C LYS A 2 57.98 14.55 -11.05
N ASN A 3 57.98 15.49 -12.00
CA ASN A 3 56.81 16.32 -12.30
C ASN A 3 55.65 15.55 -12.96
N LYS A 4 55.95 14.48 -13.72
CA LYS A 4 54.92 13.67 -14.41
C LYS A 4 54.20 12.75 -13.42
N LYS A 5 54.93 12.18 -12.45
CA LYS A 5 54.39 11.38 -11.33
C LYS A 5 53.45 12.21 -10.44
N ARG A 6 53.87 13.43 -10.06
CA ARG A 6 53.05 14.35 -9.24
C ARG A 6 51.77 14.82 -9.94
N LYS A 7 51.77 14.90 -11.27
CA LYS A 7 50.58 15.22 -12.08
C LYS A 7 49.61 14.03 -12.14
N LEU A 8 50.14 12.82 -12.28
CA LEU A 8 49.36 11.58 -12.27
C LEU A 8 48.69 11.32 -10.91
N GLU A 9 49.42 11.52 -9.80
CA GLU A 9 48.89 11.38 -8.44
C GLU A 9 47.71 12.32 -8.19
N LYS A 10 47.80 13.59 -8.63
CA LYS A 10 46.69 14.56 -8.51
C LYS A 10 45.47 14.19 -9.33
N VAL A 11 45.66 13.67 -10.55
CA VAL A 11 44.58 13.19 -11.41
C VAL A 11 43.90 11.97 -10.81
N LEU A 12 44.68 11.05 -10.23
CA LEU A 12 44.13 9.89 -9.52
C LEU A 12 43.30 10.30 -8.30
N VAL A 13 43.80 11.23 -7.48
CA VAL A 13 43.10 11.74 -6.30
C VAL A 13 41.80 12.45 -6.69
N PHE A 14 41.81 13.28 -7.74
CA PHE A 14 40.59 13.93 -8.24
C PHE A 14 39.59 12.92 -8.82
N GLY A 15 40.06 11.91 -9.54
CA GLY A 15 39.20 10.84 -10.08
C GLY A 15 38.53 10.01 -8.98
N ILE A 16 39.27 9.69 -7.91
CA ILE A 16 38.73 8.96 -6.74
C ILE A 16 37.72 9.83 -5.99
N LEU A 17 38.00 11.14 -5.80
CA LEU A 17 37.08 12.07 -5.12
C LEU A 17 35.77 12.25 -5.91
N PHE A 18 35.84 12.27 -7.24
CA PHE A 18 34.66 12.36 -8.10
C PHE A 18 33.83 11.07 -8.08
N ALA A 19 34.50 9.90 -8.03
CA ALA A 19 33.84 8.61 -7.90
C ALA A 19 33.16 8.42 -6.53
N THR A 20 33.74 8.93 -5.44
CA THR A 20 33.11 8.87 -4.11
C THR A 20 31.91 9.81 -4.00
N LEU A 21 31.96 11.01 -4.59
CA LEU A 21 30.82 11.94 -4.65
C LEU A 21 29.64 11.39 -5.47
N ALA A 22 29.89 10.59 -6.51
CA ALA A 22 28.84 9.95 -7.30
C ALA A 22 28.13 8.78 -6.57
N PHE A 23 28.72 8.24 -5.50
CA PHE A 23 28.13 7.16 -4.69
C PHE A 23 27.36 7.64 -3.44
N VAL A 24 27.44 8.94 -3.10
CA VAL A 24 26.80 9.50 -1.88
C VAL A 24 25.34 9.89 -2.11
N SER A 25 24.85 9.92 -3.35
CA SER A 25 23.45 10.27 -3.66
C SER A 25 22.51 9.07 -3.79
N ILE A 26 22.75 7.98 -3.04
CA ILE A 26 21.67 7.04 -2.74
C ILE A 26 20.80 7.75 -1.70
N GLY A 27 19.89 8.63 -2.16
CA GLY A 27 18.90 9.23 -1.30
C GLY A 27 18.11 8.12 -0.63
N CYS A 28 18.06 8.09 0.70
CA CYS A 28 17.05 7.31 1.40
C CYS A 28 15.70 7.83 0.91
N ALA A 29 14.97 7.02 0.13
CA ALA A 29 13.59 7.32 -0.17
C ALA A 29 12.83 7.30 1.16
N SER A 30 12.37 8.47 1.60
CA SER A 30 11.44 8.56 2.71
C SER A 30 10.08 8.08 2.23
N ALA A 31 9.38 7.30 3.05
CA ALA A 31 7.97 7.00 2.83
C ALA A 31 7.18 8.30 2.67
N ALA A 32 6.39 8.40 1.61
CA ALA A 32 5.49 9.52 1.38
C ALA A 32 4.16 9.29 2.10
N THR A 33 3.46 10.39 2.39
CA THR A 33 2.05 10.34 2.82
C THR A 33 1.19 10.86 1.69
N VAL A 34 0.20 10.06 1.28
CA VAL A 34 -0.75 10.36 0.22
C VAL A 34 -2.14 10.49 0.83
N TYR A 35 -2.87 11.53 0.46
CA TYR A 35 -4.23 11.79 0.94
C TYR A 35 -5.26 11.52 -0.15
N VAL A 36 -6.31 10.78 0.19
CA VAL A 36 -7.46 10.56 -0.68
C VAL A 36 -8.67 11.30 -0.10
N PRO A 37 -9.36 12.17 -0.86
CA PRO A 37 -9.25 12.35 -2.31
C PRO A 37 -8.26 13.43 -2.80
N ASP A 38 -7.51 14.07 -1.90
CA ASP A 38 -6.74 15.29 -2.19
C ASP A 38 -5.69 15.10 -3.31
N ASP A 39 -4.89 14.04 -3.22
CA ASP A 39 -3.84 13.72 -4.21
C ASP A 39 -4.38 12.82 -5.33
N TYR A 40 -5.29 11.91 -4.99
CA TYR A 40 -5.96 11.01 -5.93
C TYR A 40 -7.43 10.87 -5.55
N VAL A 41 -8.31 11.06 -6.54
CA VAL A 41 -9.78 10.96 -6.34
C VAL A 41 -10.21 9.57 -5.83
N LYS A 42 -9.46 8.53 -6.19
CA LYS A 42 -9.77 7.13 -5.92
C LYS A 42 -8.74 6.49 -5.00
N ILE A 43 -9.19 5.59 -4.14
CA ILE A 43 -8.29 4.82 -3.26
C ILE A 43 -7.36 3.94 -4.11
N GLN A 44 -7.90 3.23 -5.11
CA GLN A 44 -7.07 2.36 -5.95
C GLN A 44 -5.98 3.15 -6.70
N TRP A 45 -6.28 4.38 -7.15
CA TRP A 45 -5.27 5.21 -7.82
C TRP A 45 -4.13 5.61 -6.89
N ALA A 46 -4.42 5.87 -5.61
CA ALA A 46 -3.38 6.10 -4.62
C ALA A 46 -2.52 4.85 -4.41
N VAL A 47 -3.13 3.66 -4.33
CA VAL A 47 -2.40 2.38 -4.23
C VAL A 47 -1.54 2.14 -5.47
N ASP A 48 -2.07 2.35 -6.66
CA ASP A 48 -1.38 2.14 -7.94
C ASP A 48 -0.16 3.05 -8.11
N ASN A 49 -0.19 4.27 -7.55
CA ASN A 49 0.91 5.24 -7.63
C ASN A 49 1.85 5.22 -6.42
N ALA A 50 1.44 4.64 -5.29
CA ALA A 50 2.28 4.56 -4.10
C ALA A 50 3.52 3.69 -4.31
N SER A 51 4.61 4.06 -3.65
CA SER A 51 5.81 3.25 -3.48
C SER A 51 5.73 2.39 -2.23
N ALA A 52 6.55 1.35 -2.15
CA ALA A 52 6.66 0.54 -0.95
C ALA A 52 7.12 1.41 0.25
N GLY A 53 6.41 1.28 1.37
CA GLY A 53 6.62 2.05 2.60
C GLY A 53 5.69 3.25 2.74
N ASP A 54 5.02 3.70 1.67
CA ASP A 54 4.14 4.87 1.71
C ASP A 54 2.94 4.66 2.64
N THR A 55 2.37 5.76 3.09
CA THR A 55 1.13 5.79 3.87
C THR A 55 0.02 6.48 3.08
N ILE A 56 -1.07 5.78 2.83
CA ILE A 56 -2.30 6.33 2.26
C ILE A 56 -3.26 6.63 3.42
N ILE A 57 -3.64 7.89 3.55
CA ILE A 57 -4.66 8.37 4.49
C ILE A 57 -5.92 8.67 3.69
N VAL A 58 -7.00 7.95 4.00
CA VAL A 58 -8.30 8.13 3.34
C VAL A 58 -9.19 8.98 4.24
N ARG A 59 -9.64 10.12 3.72
CA ARG A 59 -10.55 11.03 4.44
C ARG A 59 -11.94 10.42 4.57
N ASP A 60 -12.73 10.99 5.48
CA ASP A 60 -14.13 10.63 5.67
C ASP A 60 -14.92 10.78 4.35
N GLY A 61 -15.73 9.77 4.03
CA GLY A 61 -16.46 9.70 2.78
C GLY A 61 -16.91 8.28 2.45
N THR A 62 -17.69 8.16 1.37
CA THR A 62 -18.07 6.87 0.79
C THR A 62 -17.37 6.69 -0.55
N TYR A 63 -16.59 5.62 -0.66
CA TYR A 63 -15.81 5.25 -1.83
C TYR A 63 -16.41 3.96 -2.41
N THR A 64 -16.99 4.04 -3.61
CA THR A 64 -17.54 2.87 -4.30
C THR A 64 -16.46 2.26 -5.19
N GLU A 65 -15.69 1.33 -4.62
CA GLU A 65 -14.49 0.73 -5.22
C GLU A 65 -14.30 -0.71 -4.72
N ASN A 66 -13.52 -1.51 -5.43
CA ASN A 66 -12.88 -2.72 -4.92
C ASN A 66 -11.38 -2.46 -4.95
N VAL A 67 -10.70 -2.58 -3.81
CA VAL A 67 -9.32 -2.11 -3.65
C VAL A 67 -8.36 -3.30 -3.50
N ASP A 68 -7.41 -3.43 -4.43
CA ASP A 68 -6.32 -4.38 -4.35
C ASP A 68 -5.08 -3.73 -3.72
N VAL A 69 -4.78 -4.12 -2.49
CA VAL A 69 -3.62 -3.69 -1.71
C VAL A 69 -2.46 -4.68 -1.92
N ASN A 70 -1.81 -4.53 -3.08
CA ASN A 70 -0.73 -5.40 -3.56
C ASN A 70 0.69 -4.87 -3.35
N LYS A 71 0.83 -3.76 -2.64
CA LYS A 71 2.12 -3.17 -2.26
C LYS A 71 2.28 -3.15 -0.76
N ARG A 72 3.53 -3.21 -0.31
CA ARG A 72 3.89 -3.03 1.10
C ARG A 72 3.73 -1.57 1.49
N LEU A 73 2.52 -1.16 1.86
CA LEU A 73 2.19 0.22 2.24
C LEU A 73 1.19 0.21 3.40
N THR A 74 1.05 1.34 4.09
CA THR A 74 -0.02 1.50 5.08
C THR A 74 -1.21 2.17 4.42
N ILE A 75 -2.40 1.56 4.48
CA ILE A 75 -3.64 2.24 4.12
C ILE A 75 -4.56 2.29 5.33
N ARG A 76 -4.98 3.50 5.69
CA ARG A 76 -5.86 3.73 6.84
C ARG A 76 -6.81 4.88 6.61
N SER A 77 -7.95 4.86 7.29
CA SER A 77 -8.79 6.05 7.36
C SER A 77 -8.17 7.12 8.25
N GLU A 78 -8.60 8.36 8.03
CA GLU A 78 -8.15 9.52 8.81
C GLU A 78 -8.75 9.51 10.23
N ASN A 79 -10.05 9.23 10.36
CA ASN A 79 -10.81 9.38 11.61
C ASN A 79 -11.46 8.07 12.10
N GLY A 80 -10.99 6.91 11.64
CA GLY A 80 -11.54 5.61 12.00
C GLY A 80 -12.74 5.18 11.13
N SER A 81 -13.30 4.01 11.45
CA SER A 81 -14.26 3.32 10.57
C SER A 81 -15.65 3.95 10.49
N ALA A 82 -16.00 4.82 11.43
CA ALA A 82 -17.36 5.38 11.51
C ALA A 82 -17.77 6.16 10.25
N ASN A 83 -16.82 6.88 9.63
CA ASN A 83 -17.11 7.83 8.55
C ASN A 83 -16.35 7.54 7.25
N CYS A 84 -15.44 6.57 7.23
CA CYS A 84 -14.69 6.18 6.04
C CYS A 84 -15.21 4.83 5.52
N ILE A 85 -16.09 4.89 4.53
CA ILE A 85 -16.84 3.75 4.01
C ILE A 85 -16.28 3.35 2.65
N VAL A 86 -15.89 2.08 2.50
CA VAL A 86 -15.63 1.44 1.22
C VAL A 86 -16.80 0.53 0.89
N GLN A 87 -17.54 0.89 -0.15
CA GLN A 87 -18.66 0.09 -0.66
C GLN A 87 -18.19 -0.67 -1.90
N ALA A 88 -18.32 -1.99 -1.90
CA ALA A 88 -17.90 -2.81 -3.04
C ALA A 88 -18.60 -2.36 -4.32
N ALA A 89 -17.82 -1.99 -5.35
CA ALA A 89 -18.36 -1.60 -6.65
C ALA A 89 -18.84 -2.82 -7.45
N ILE A 90 -18.14 -3.94 -7.32
CA ILE A 90 -18.47 -5.25 -7.85
C ILE A 90 -18.71 -6.16 -6.65
N THR A 91 -19.97 -6.55 -6.44
CA THR A 91 -20.41 -7.24 -5.22
C THR A 91 -19.81 -8.63 -5.07
N ALA A 92 -19.43 -9.27 -6.17
CA ALA A 92 -18.81 -10.59 -6.17
C ALA A 92 -17.30 -10.57 -5.85
N PHE A 93 -16.70 -9.38 -5.71
CA PHE A 93 -15.28 -9.22 -5.40
C PHE A 93 -15.08 -8.61 -4.02
N PRO A 94 -13.91 -8.82 -3.40
CA PRO A 94 -13.61 -8.21 -2.11
C PRO A 94 -13.71 -6.68 -2.15
N GLY A 95 -14.22 -6.06 -1.08
CA GLY A 95 -14.09 -4.61 -0.90
C GLY A 95 -12.63 -4.19 -0.77
N PHE A 96 -11.86 -4.96 0.01
CA PHE A 96 -10.40 -4.97 0.00
C PHE A 96 -9.87 -6.38 -0.26
N GLU A 97 -8.99 -6.53 -1.25
CA GLU A 97 -8.09 -7.67 -1.35
C GLU A 97 -6.70 -7.24 -0.86
N VAL A 98 -6.17 -7.96 0.12
CA VAL A 98 -4.89 -7.62 0.76
C VAL A 98 -3.89 -8.73 0.48
N THR A 99 -2.89 -8.41 -0.33
CA THR A 99 -1.82 -9.34 -0.71
C THR A 99 -0.44 -8.89 -0.22
N ALA A 100 -0.35 -7.72 0.42
CA ALA A 100 0.94 -7.20 0.85
C ALA A 100 1.01 -6.58 2.24
N ASP A 101 -0.04 -5.96 2.82
CA ASP A 101 0.19 -5.19 4.07
C ASP A 101 -1.03 -4.71 4.92
N TYR A 102 -0.90 -3.56 5.61
CA TYR A 102 -1.78 -2.98 6.64
C TYR A 102 -3.05 -2.33 6.08
N VAL A 103 -4.23 -2.74 6.57
CA VAL A 103 -5.52 -2.09 6.30
C VAL A 103 -6.23 -1.79 7.62
N SER A 104 -6.51 -0.51 7.90
CA SER A 104 -7.19 -0.17 9.16
C SER A 104 -8.18 0.98 9.12
N GLY A 105 -9.18 0.90 10.00
CA GLY A 105 -10.12 1.98 10.24
C GLY A 105 -11.18 2.17 9.16
N PHE A 106 -11.56 1.15 8.39
CA PHE A 106 -12.59 1.27 7.35
C PHE A 106 -13.90 0.60 7.77
N THR A 107 -15.04 1.17 7.36
CA THR A 107 -16.25 0.37 7.18
C THR A 107 -16.25 -0.19 5.77
N VAL A 108 -16.34 -1.51 5.62
CA VAL A 108 -16.35 -2.19 4.32
C VAL A 108 -17.66 -2.92 4.13
N LYS A 109 -18.41 -2.60 3.07
CA LYS A 109 -19.78 -3.08 2.90
C LYS A 109 -20.22 -3.43 1.50
N ASP A 110 -21.33 -4.16 1.45
CA ASP A 110 -22.11 -4.50 0.27
C ASP A 110 -21.36 -5.39 -0.75
N ALA A 111 -20.35 -6.14 -0.30
CA ALA A 111 -19.79 -7.26 -1.07
C ALA A 111 -20.68 -8.49 -0.84
N THR A 112 -21.73 -8.67 -1.64
CA THR A 112 -22.76 -9.71 -1.41
C THR A 112 -22.85 -10.77 -2.51
N GLY A 113 -21.92 -10.78 -3.46
CA GLY A 113 -21.93 -11.74 -4.56
C GLY A 113 -21.42 -13.13 -4.13
N ASP A 114 -21.65 -14.12 -4.99
CA ASP A 114 -21.28 -15.51 -4.72
C ASP A 114 -19.80 -15.79 -5.03
N VAL A 115 -19.27 -16.86 -4.43
CA VAL A 115 -17.85 -17.26 -4.46
C VAL A 115 -17.33 -17.65 -5.84
N GLU A 116 -18.21 -17.99 -6.78
CA GLU A 116 -17.81 -18.56 -8.07
C GLU A 116 -17.10 -17.57 -9.00
N GLU A 117 -17.31 -16.26 -8.87
CA GLU A 117 -16.73 -15.29 -9.81
C GLU A 117 -15.31 -14.83 -9.44
N SER A 118 -15.04 -14.55 -8.16
CA SER A 118 -13.77 -13.97 -7.72
C SER A 118 -12.84 -14.97 -7.01
N GLY A 119 -13.32 -16.17 -6.67
CA GLY A 119 -12.62 -17.11 -5.81
C GLY A 119 -12.65 -16.75 -4.32
N PHE A 120 -13.09 -15.53 -3.98
CA PHE A 120 -13.30 -15.04 -2.61
C PHE A 120 -14.78 -14.89 -2.27
N GLY A 121 -15.62 -14.62 -3.28
CA GLY A 121 -17.00 -14.21 -3.11
C GLY A 121 -17.15 -12.79 -2.59
N GLY A 122 -18.36 -12.45 -2.19
CA GLY A 122 -18.71 -11.19 -1.55
C GLY A 122 -18.06 -11.06 -0.18
N THR A 123 -16.77 -10.76 -0.17
CA THR A 123 -15.98 -10.64 1.05
C THR A 123 -15.71 -9.17 1.35
N GLY A 124 -15.86 -8.74 2.60
CA GLY A 124 -15.48 -7.38 2.98
C GLY A 124 -13.99 -7.17 2.79
N ILE A 125 -13.18 -7.91 3.56
CA ILE A 125 -11.72 -7.86 3.50
C ILE A 125 -11.17 -9.28 3.30
N ALA A 126 -10.55 -9.53 2.15
CA ALA A 126 -9.90 -10.79 1.84
C ALA A 126 -8.38 -10.66 2.04
N LEU A 127 -7.78 -11.63 2.72
CA LEU A 127 -6.33 -11.72 2.91
C LEU A 127 -5.82 -12.95 2.17
N ASN A 128 -5.04 -12.73 1.11
CA ASN A 128 -4.64 -13.80 0.20
C ASN A 128 -3.12 -14.03 0.21
N SER A 129 -2.70 -15.20 0.68
CA SER A 129 -1.32 -15.67 0.72
C SER A 129 -0.38 -14.72 1.49
N VAL A 130 -0.90 -14.02 2.49
CA VAL A 130 -0.14 -13.05 3.29
C VAL A 130 0.34 -13.60 4.62
N SER A 131 1.42 -13.01 5.13
CA SER A 131 1.93 -13.28 6.47
C SER A 131 2.30 -11.97 7.15
N TYR A 132 1.97 -11.83 8.43
CA TYR A 132 2.26 -10.62 9.23
C TYR A 132 1.54 -9.36 8.75
N CYS A 133 0.41 -9.50 8.04
CA CYS A 133 -0.50 -8.38 7.80
C CYS A 133 -1.24 -8.00 9.08
N ASN A 134 -1.56 -6.72 9.20
CA ASN A 134 -2.38 -6.19 10.27
C ASN A 134 -3.66 -5.62 9.67
N VAL A 135 -4.78 -6.19 10.11
CA VAL A 135 -6.13 -5.76 9.72
C VAL A 135 -6.87 -5.44 11.00
N SER A 136 -6.96 -4.15 11.31
CA SER A 136 -7.44 -3.65 12.61
C SER A 136 -8.46 -2.53 12.46
N ASP A 137 -9.32 -2.38 13.46
CA ASP A 137 -10.30 -1.28 13.55
C ASP A 137 -11.26 -1.15 12.36
N ASN A 138 -11.43 -2.23 11.60
CA ASN A 138 -12.34 -2.30 10.47
C ASN A 138 -13.71 -2.84 10.90
N ILE A 139 -14.77 -2.35 10.26
CA ILE A 139 -16.14 -2.84 10.39
C ILE A 139 -16.54 -3.45 9.05
N ALA A 140 -16.64 -4.78 8.97
CA ALA A 140 -17.18 -5.46 7.81
C ALA A 140 -18.68 -5.69 8.02
N VAL A 141 -19.54 -5.07 7.19
CA VAL A 141 -21.00 -5.11 7.35
C VAL A 141 -21.69 -5.40 6.02
N ASN A 142 -22.76 -6.21 6.05
CA ASN A 142 -23.52 -6.59 4.85
C ASN A 142 -22.65 -7.17 3.73
N ASN A 143 -21.73 -8.06 4.10
CA ASN A 143 -20.92 -8.83 3.16
C ASN A 143 -21.29 -10.32 3.31
N THR A 144 -21.12 -11.13 2.26
CA THR A 144 -21.28 -12.60 2.34
C THR A 144 -20.31 -13.18 3.38
N ALA A 145 -19.06 -12.75 3.34
CA ALA A 145 -18.09 -12.97 4.41
C ALA A 145 -17.51 -11.62 4.89
N GLY A 146 -17.32 -11.46 6.20
CA GLY A 146 -16.80 -10.22 6.76
C GLY A 146 -15.32 -10.02 6.45
N ILE A 147 -14.49 -10.90 7.03
CA ILE A 147 -13.04 -10.97 6.82
C ILE A 147 -12.68 -12.43 6.57
N GLU A 148 -11.94 -12.70 5.51
CA GLU A 148 -11.59 -14.06 5.11
C GLU A 148 -10.09 -14.20 4.82
N LEU A 149 -9.54 -15.37 5.16
CA LEU A 149 -8.12 -15.66 5.08
C LEU A 149 -7.90 -16.85 4.15
N PHE A 150 -7.14 -16.63 3.08
CA PHE A 150 -6.75 -17.65 2.12
C PHE A 150 -5.26 -17.87 2.18
N TYR A 151 -4.83 -19.08 2.53
CA TYR A 151 -3.41 -19.47 2.64
C TYR A 151 -2.55 -18.50 3.49
N SER A 152 -3.19 -17.75 4.38
CA SER A 152 -2.58 -16.66 5.15
C SER A 152 -2.27 -17.10 6.58
N LYS A 153 -1.26 -16.50 7.21
CA LYS A 153 -0.78 -16.88 8.55
C LYS A 153 -0.23 -15.70 9.35
N HIS A 154 -0.13 -15.85 10.68
CA HIS A 154 0.49 -14.87 11.59
C HIS A 154 -0.08 -13.44 11.47
N LEU A 155 -1.41 -13.30 11.55
CA LEU A 155 -2.07 -12.00 11.58
C LEU A 155 -1.89 -11.29 12.92
N ARG A 156 -1.90 -9.95 12.87
CA ARG A 156 -1.82 -9.08 14.04
C ARG A 156 -2.99 -8.12 14.08
#